data_AF-A0A4Y2IGT3-F1
#
_entry.id   AF-A0A4Y2IGT3-F1
#
_cell.length_a   1.000
_cell.length_b   1.000
_cell.length_c   1.000
_cell.angle_alpha   90.00
_cell.angle_beta   90.00
_cell.angle_gamma   90.00
#
_symmetry.space_group_name_H-M   'P 1'
#
loop_
_entity.id
_entity.type
_entity.pdbx_description
1 polymer ?
#
loop_
_entity_poly.entity_id
_entity_poly.type
_entity_poly.pdbx_seq_one_letter_code
_entity_poly.pdbx_strand_id
1 'polypeptide(L)'
;MLSNWAQSSNNVNLSSFVVSLEIAKRGKPFSDGEYVKDCLIRASEELIRKFKNKAEIMKKIKDLPLSAKTVQDRTAKMSSNVTHMQVEDMQLASALSLAVDES
;
A
#
# COMPACT_ATOMS: atom_id res chain seq x y z
N MET A 1 16.17 1.89 3.37
CA MET A 1 15.87 3.14 2.65
C MET A 1 14.54 2.94 1.93
N LEU A 2 13.53 3.79 2.14
CA LEU A 2 12.28 3.70 1.39
C LEU A 2 12.59 4.03 -0.07
N SER A 3 12.32 3.10 -0.98
CA SER A 3 12.64 3.20 -2.40
C SER A 3 12.01 4.44 -3.05
N ASN A 4 12.61 4.88 -4.16
CA ASN A 4 12.40 6.15 -4.87
C ASN A 4 10.96 6.47 -5.35
N TRP A 5 9.97 5.63 -5.07
CA TRP A 5 8.57 5.88 -5.43
C TRP A 5 7.89 6.91 -4.51
N ALA A 6 8.45 7.17 -3.33
CA ALA A 6 8.01 8.24 -2.43
C ALA A 6 8.33 9.66 -2.94
N GLN A 7 9.11 9.80 -4.02
CA GLN A 7 9.50 11.10 -4.58
C GLN A 7 8.57 11.63 -5.69
N SER A 8 7.55 10.88 -6.13
CA SER A 8 6.53 11.45 -7.03
C SER A 8 5.38 12.05 -6.21
N SER A 9 5.20 13.36 -6.38
CA SER A 9 4.27 14.26 -5.70
C SER A 9 2.79 13.91 -5.90
N ASN A 10 2.32 12.87 -5.20
CA ASN A 10 0.90 12.71 -4.89
C ASN A 10 0.73 11.90 -3.59
N ASN A 11 0.66 12.58 -2.44
CA ASN A 11 0.49 11.96 -1.12
C ASN A 11 -0.66 10.94 -1.07
N VAL A 12 -1.70 11.16 -1.88
CA VAL A 12 -2.84 10.23 -2.03
C VAL A 12 -2.41 8.88 -2.63
N ASN A 13 -1.55 8.89 -3.64
CA ASN A 13 -1.03 7.66 -4.25
C ASN A 13 -0.16 6.89 -3.24
N LEU A 14 0.75 7.57 -2.53
CA LEU A 14 1.56 6.93 -1.49
C LEU A 14 0.70 6.31 -0.38
N SER A 15 -0.25 7.06 0.17
CA SER A 15 -1.18 6.57 1.21
C SER A 15 -1.93 5.33 0.77
N SER A 16 -2.25 5.24 -0.50
CA SER A 16 -3.02 4.14 -1.04
C SER A 16 -2.20 2.86 -1.22
N PHE A 17 -0.87 2.94 -1.36
CA PHE A 17 0.02 1.78 -1.17
C PHE A 17 0.16 1.37 0.30
N VAL A 18 0.21 2.34 1.21
CA VAL A 18 0.28 2.04 2.66
C VAL A 18 -0.92 1.19 3.08
N VAL A 19 -2.15 1.59 2.70
CA VAL A 19 -3.34 0.80 3.01
C VAL A 19 -3.33 -0.57 2.32
N SER A 20 -2.93 -0.65 1.04
CA SER A 20 -2.83 -1.95 0.34
C SER A 20 -1.84 -2.90 1.01
N LEU A 21 -0.71 -2.39 1.49
CA LEU A 21 0.28 -3.18 2.23
C LEU A 21 -0.31 -3.72 3.53
N GLU A 22 -1.03 -2.89 4.27
CA GLU A 22 -1.69 -3.25 5.52
C GLU A 22 -2.78 -4.32 5.35
N ILE A 23 -3.48 -4.32 4.20
CA ILE A 23 -4.43 -5.37 3.82
C ILE A 23 -3.69 -6.67 3.49
N ALA A 24 -2.66 -6.61 2.63
CA ALA A 24 -1.90 -7.77 2.20
C ALA A 24 -1.18 -8.47 3.36
N LYS A 25 -0.52 -7.71 4.25
CA LYS A 25 0.19 -8.25 5.42
C LYS A 25 -0.73 -8.99 6.40
N ARG A 26 -2.01 -8.61 6.46
CA ARG A 26 -3.02 -9.24 7.31
C ARG A 26 -3.80 -10.36 6.60
N GLY A 27 -3.48 -10.68 5.34
CA GLY A 27 -4.19 -11.67 4.55
C GLY A 27 -5.67 -11.34 4.31
N LYS A 28 -6.01 -10.04 4.28
CA LYS A 28 -7.39 -9.59 4.09
C LYS A 28 -7.77 -9.54 2.60
N PRO A 29 -9.06 -9.73 2.25
CA PRO A 29 -9.52 -9.58 0.87
C PRO A 29 -9.20 -8.21 0.28
N PHE A 30 -8.93 -8.13 -1.02
CA PHE A 30 -8.65 -6.84 -1.67
C PHE A 30 -9.85 -5.88 -1.65
N SER A 31 -11.07 -6.41 -1.60
CA SER A 31 -12.31 -5.65 -1.40
C SER A 31 -12.35 -4.90 -0.07
N ASP A 32 -11.55 -5.29 0.93
CA ASP A 32 -11.48 -4.57 2.20
C ASP A 32 -10.90 -3.15 2.02
N GLY A 33 -10.30 -2.83 0.87
CA GLY A 33 -9.89 -1.47 0.53
C GLY A 33 -11.07 -0.48 0.55
N GLU A 34 -12.20 -0.87 -0.01
CA GLU A 34 -13.42 -0.05 -0.02
C GLU A 34 -13.99 0.10 1.39
N TYR A 35 -14.01 -1.01 2.15
CA TYR A 35 -14.40 -1.01 3.56
C TYR A 35 -13.56 -0.05 4.40
N VAL A 36 -12.22 -0.11 4.29
CA VAL A 36 -11.29 0.78 5.00
C VAL A 36 -11.54 2.25 4.62
N LYS A 37 -11.77 2.53 3.33
CA LYS A 37 -12.08 3.89 2.86
C LYS A 37 -13.35 4.44 3.50
N ASP A 38 -14.41 3.63 3.56
CA ASP A 38 -15.67 4.03 4.18
C ASP A 38 -15.54 4.25 5.69
N CYS A 39 -14.72 3.45 6.37
CA CYS A 39 -14.38 3.66 7.77
C CYS A 39 -13.66 5.00 7.96
N LEU A 40 -12.67 5.31 7.13
CA LEU A 40 -11.92 6.56 7.19
C LEU A 40 -12.82 7.78 6.97
N ILE A 41 -13.74 7.72 6.00
CA ILE A 41 -14.70 8.81 5.73
C ILE A 41 -15.57 9.04 6.97
N ARG A 42 -16.24 8.00 7.48
CA ARG A 42 -17.16 8.10 8.61
C ARG A 42 -16.48 8.56 9.90
N ALA A 43 -15.33 7.99 10.23
CA ALA A 43 -14.57 8.39 11.41
C ALA A 43 -14.07 9.84 11.29
N SER A 44 -13.58 10.24 10.12
CA SER A 44 -13.06 11.59 9.90
C SER A 44 -14.14 12.66 9.99
N GLU A 45 -15.35 12.39 9.50
CA GLU A 45 -16.47 13.35 9.60
C GLU A 45 -16.69 13.87 11.03
N GLU A 46 -16.54 13.00 12.02
CA GLU A 46 -16.62 13.35 13.44
C GLU A 46 -15.31 13.89 14.01
N LEU A 47 -14.19 13.19 13.77
CA LEU A 47 -12.89 13.54 14.37
C LEU A 47 -12.39 14.93 13.96
N ILE A 48 -12.61 15.32 12.70
CA ILE A 48 -12.14 16.60 12.16
C ILE A 48 -13.27 17.62 11.97
N ARG A 49 -14.42 17.41 12.62
CA ARG A 49 -15.62 18.26 12.44
C ARG A 49 -15.37 19.75 12.61
N LYS A 50 -14.51 20.13 13.57
CA LYS A 50 -14.18 21.53 13.92
C LYS A 50 -12.90 22.05 13.26
N PHE A 51 -12.26 21.26 12.41
CA PHE A 51 -10.98 21.64 11.79
C PHE A 51 -11.23 22.66 10.67
N LYS A 52 -10.42 23.73 10.61
CA LYS A 52 -10.54 24.79 9.58
C LYS A 52 -10.37 24.24 8.16
N ASN A 53 -9.54 23.21 7.99
CA ASN A 53 -9.24 22.56 6.70
C ASN A 53 -10.05 21.27 6.45
N LYS A 54 -11.20 21.08 7.11
CA LYS A 54 -12.03 19.87 7.00
C LYS A 54 -12.30 19.47 5.54
N ALA A 55 -12.69 20.42 4.70
CA ALA A 55 -13.05 20.14 3.31
C ALA A 55 -11.87 19.56 2.51
N GLU A 56 -10.66 20.07 2.72
CA GLU A 56 -9.46 19.60 2.05
C GLU A 56 -9.08 18.18 2.49
N ILE A 57 -9.14 17.90 3.80
CA ILE A 57 -8.85 16.57 4.33
C ILE A 57 -9.88 15.55 3.83
N MET A 58 -11.17 15.89 3.91
CA MET A 58 -12.25 15.01 3.43
C MET A 58 -12.12 14.72 1.93
N LYS A 59 -11.73 15.72 1.13
CA LYS A 59 -11.47 15.52 -0.29
C LYS A 59 -10.33 14.51 -0.50
N LYS A 60 -9.20 14.67 0.19
CA LYS A 60 -8.05 13.74 0.09
C LYS A 60 -8.42 12.29 0.47
N ILE A 61 -9.27 12.09 1.48
CA ILE A 61 -9.76 10.76 1.88
C ILE A 61 -10.70 10.19 0.81
N LYS A 62 -11.63 10.98 0.29
CA LYS A 62 -12.58 10.56 -0.77
C LYS A 62 -11.87 10.26 -2.09
N ASP A 63 -10.80 10.97 -2.40
CA ASP A 63 -10.00 10.75 -3.60
C ASP A 63 -9.03 9.57 -3.44
N LEU A 64 -8.92 8.96 -2.25
CA LEU A 64 -8.02 7.84 -2.00
C LEU A 64 -8.43 6.60 -2.84
N PRO A 65 -7.60 6.14 -3.78
CA PRO A 65 -7.95 5.02 -4.65
C PRO A 65 -7.75 3.68 -3.91
N LEU A 66 -8.85 3.04 -3.49
CA LEU A 66 -8.82 1.78 -2.73
C LEU A 66 -9.82 0.74 -3.26
N SER A 67 -10.17 0.78 -4.55
CA SER A 67 -10.95 -0.30 -5.15
C SER A 67 -10.20 -1.63 -5.05
N ALA A 68 -10.92 -2.75 -5.06
CA ALA A 68 -10.31 -4.09 -5.03
C ALA A 68 -9.21 -4.26 -6.10
N LYS A 69 -9.47 -3.77 -7.32
CA LYS A 69 -8.48 -3.78 -8.41
C LYS A 69 -7.23 -2.97 -8.08
N THR A 70 -7.42 -1.79 -7.49
CA THR A 70 -6.28 -0.94 -7.10
C THR A 70 -5.43 -1.61 -6.01
N VAL A 71 -6.08 -2.20 -5.00
CA VAL A 71 -5.38 -2.90 -3.92
C VAL A 71 -4.59 -4.09 -4.45
N GLN A 72 -5.20 -4.86 -5.38
CA GLN A 72 -4.52 -5.95 -6.09
C GLN A 72 -3.28 -5.45 -6.85
N ASP A 73 -3.44 -4.43 -7.71
CA ASP A 73 -2.37 -3.92 -8.57
C ASP A 73 -1.18 -3.39 -7.75
N ARG A 74 -1.47 -2.70 -6.64
CA ARG A 74 -0.43 -2.23 -5.73
C ARG A 74 0.28 -3.36 -5.00
N THR A 75 -0.48 -4.36 -4.53
CA THR A 75 0.09 -5.55 -3.89
C THR A 75 1.01 -6.28 -4.85
N ALA A 76 0.58 -6.48 -6.09
CA ALA A 76 1.39 -7.08 -7.14
C ALA A 76 2.65 -6.26 -7.44
N LYS A 77 2.54 -4.92 -7.54
CA LYS A 77 3.69 -4.04 -7.76
C LYS A 77 4.69 -4.06 -6.61
N MET A 78 4.22 -4.07 -5.37
CA MET A 78 5.09 -4.21 -4.19
C MET A 78 5.77 -5.58 -4.16
N SER A 79 5.05 -6.66 -4.46
CA SER A 79 5.61 -8.00 -4.57
C SER A 79 6.70 -8.07 -5.65
N SER A 80 6.42 -7.52 -6.83
CA SER A 80 7.38 -7.46 -7.94
C SER A 80 8.64 -6.68 -7.56
N ASN A 81 8.50 -5.57 -6.83
CA ASN A 81 9.64 -4.81 -6.33
C ASN A 81 10.49 -5.61 -5.33
N VAL A 82 9.85 -6.39 -4.43
CA VAL A 82 10.59 -7.29 -3.51
C VAL A 82 11.36 -8.34 -4.29
N THR A 83 10.71 -9.00 -5.26
CA THR A 83 11.37 -10.00 -6.12
C THR A 83 12.53 -9.39 -6.90
N HIS A 84 12.37 -8.19 -7.45
CA HIS A 84 13.45 -7.49 -8.16
C HIS A 84 14.66 -7.24 -7.26
N MET A 85 14.46 -6.66 -6.08
CA MET A 85 15.56 -6.41 -5.13
C MET A 85 16.24 -7.72 -4.71
N GLN A 86 15.47 -8.78 -4.47
CA GLN A 86 16.04 -10.09 -4.15
C GLN A 86 16.89 -10.65 -5.30
N VAL A 87 16.47 -10.48 -6.55
CA VAL A 87 17.24 -10.91 -7.72
C VAL A 87 18.54 -10.11 -7.87
N GLU A 88 18.49 -8.79 -7.69
CA GLU A 88 19.70 -7.95 -7.68
C GLU A 88 20.67 -8.38 -6.58
N ASP A 89 20.18 -8.58 -5.36
CA ASP A 89 21.00 -9.03 -4.23
C ASP A 89 21.62 -10.42 -4.49
N MET A 90 20.86 -11.35 -5.10
CA MET A 90 21.37 -12.66 -5.49
C MET A 90 22.48 -12.56 -6.55
N GLN A 91 22.38 -11.64 -7.50
CA GLN A 91 23.40 -11.42 -8.54
C GLN A 91 24.70 -10.84 -7.96
N LEU A 92 24.61 -10.09 -6.87
CA LEU A 92 25.77 -9.51 -6.17
C LEU A 92 26.42 -10.48 -5.16
N ALA A 93 25.75 -11.58 -4.82
CA ALA A 93 26.27 -12.55 -3.85
C ALA A 93 27.48 -13.32 -4.42
N SER A 94 28.54 -13.46 -3.62
CA SER A 94 29.75 -14.21 -4.01
C SER A 94 29.54 -15.72 -4.05
N ALA A 95 28.57 -16.23 -3.30
CA ALA A 95 28.18 -17.63 -3.23
C ALA A 95 26.71 -17.74 -2.83
N LEU A 96 26.04 -18.79 -3.31
CA LEU A 96 24.65 -19.13 -2.98
C LEU A 96 24.58 -20.61 -2.61
N SER A 97 23.71 -20.97 -1.66
CA SER A 97 23.40 -22.36 -1.33
C SER A 97 21.89 -22.55 -1.39
N LEU A 98 21.43 -23.66 -1.97
CA LEU A 98 20.03 -24.05 -2.03
C LEU A 98 19.85 -25.36 -1.27
N ALA A 99 18.93 -25.37 -0.31
CA ALA A 99 18.48 -26.59 0.35
C ALA A 99 17.22 -27.10 -0.36
N VAL A 100 17.22 -28.38 -0.76
CA VAL A 100 16.08 -29.04 -1.39
C VAL A 100 15.54 -30.05 -0.39
N ASP A 101 14.26 -29.90 -0.03
CA ASP A 101 13.53 -30.81 0.85
C ASP A 101 12.48 -31.59 0.04
N GLU A 102 12.20 -32.82 0.43
CA GLU A 102 11.17 -33.66 -0.21
C GLU A 102 9.78 -33.30 0.34
N SER A 103 8.76 -33.34 -0.52
CA SER A 103 7.36 -33.05 -0.18
C SER A 103 6.58 -34.28 0.24
#